data_AF-A0A1R0W5U6-F1
#
_entry.id   AF-A0A1R0W5U6-F1
#
_cell.length_a   1.000
_cell.length_b   1.000
_cell.length_c   1.000
_cell.angle_alpha   90.00
_cell.angle_beta   90.00
_cell.angle_gamma   90.00
#
_symmetry.space_group_name_H-M   'P 1'
#
loop_
_entity.id
_entity.type
_entity.pdbx_description
1 polymer ?
#
loop_
_entity_poly.entity_id
_entity_poly.type
_entity_poly.pdbx_seq_one_letter_code
_entity_poly.pdbx_strand_id
1 'polypeptide(L)'
;MLNQDLYDKVVYYKGRVWTIYALSDDQGVFAYQGLKPYSTFVYNENRINRNVSYISLQEALECIVDGDKIEDCIKNEKKAESKKLNKKMAVDFLAYLTGHTKSKINSEIQENYNGGFQIVLGEVSYDLWKKEGRLHLHHNLHQHAMGATFDFVTWRHDSIYEEREREALKKEIIQGHYDWLHSLANGDEGHKKLFDEKITSIKEGTFYDEQ
;
A
#
# COMPACT_ATOMS: atom_id res chain seq x y z
N MET A 1 -2.46 14.25 31.90
CA MET A 1 -3.39 13.28 31.30
C MET A 1 -3.06 11.93 31.86
N LEU A 2 -4.05 11.17 32.29
CA LEU A 2 -3.84 9.77 32.65
C LEU A 2 -3.53 9.01 31.36
N ASN A 3 -2.61 8.05 31.39
CA ASN A 3 -2.21 7.29 30.19
C ASN A 3 -3.41 6.68 29.44
N GLN A 4 -4.50 6.34 30.16
CA GLN A 4 -5.74 5.83 29.58
C GLN A 4 -6.49 6.84 28.68
N ASP A 5 -6.28 8.16 28.84
CA ASP A 5 -6.97 9.21 28.07
C ASP A 5 -6.50 9.32 26.60
N LEU A 6 -5.45 8.59 26.24
CA LEU A 6 -4.85 8.62 24.90
C LEU A 6 -5.40 7.56 23.95
N TYR A 7 -6.08 6.53 24.46
CA TYR A 7 -6.71 5.54 23.60
C TYR A 7 -7.78 6.17 22.72
N ASP A 8 -7.83 5.75 21.46
CA ASP A 8 -8.76 6.22 20.43
C ASP A 8 -8.66 7.71 20.10
N LYS A 9 -7.65 8.42 20.64
CA LYS A 9 -7.31 9.77 20.20
C LYS A 9 -6.75 9.74 18.79
N VAL A 10 -7.16 10.75 18.03
CA VAL A 10 -6.74 10.96 16.64
C VAL A 10 -5.53 11.89 16.65
N VAL A 11 -4.49 11.52 15.92
CA VAL A 11 -3.30 12.35 15.72
C VAL A 11 -3.08 12.61 14.24
N TYR A 12 -2.69 13.83 13.89
CA TYR A 12 -2.21 14.15 12.54
C TYR A 12 -0.70 14.15 12.52
N TYR A 13 -0.11 13.03 12.10
CA TYR A 13 1.32 12.76 12.18
C TYR A 13 1.89 12.44 10.80
N LYS A 14 3.00 13.12 10.44
CA LYS A 14 3.67 12.98 9.14
C LYS A 14 2.73 13.11 7.93
N GLY A 15 1.77 14.02 8.02
CA GLY A 15 0.82 14.29 6.94
C GLY A 15 -0.28 13.24 6.78
N ARG A 16 -0.44 12.36 7.78
CA ARG A 16 -1.49 11.34 7.84
C ARG A 16 -2.27 11.42 9.14
N VAL A 17 -3.54 11.01 9.10
CA VAL A 17 -4.41 10.82 10.26
C VAL A 17 -4.16 9.42 10.80
N TRP A 18 -3.94 9.31 12.10
CA TRP A 18 -3.75 8.05 12.80
C TRP A 18 -4.64 8.01 14.04
N THR A 19 -5.02 6.82 14.46
CA THR A 19 -5.72 6.62 15.74
C THR A 19 -4.88 5.78 16.67
N ILE A 20 -4.67 6.29 17.88
CA ILE A 20 -3.91 5.61 18.94
C ILE A 20 -4.71 4.40 19.43
N TYR A 21 -4.07 3.24 19.48
CA TYR A 21 -4.73 2.00 19.91
C TYR A 21 -3.95 1.21 20.98
N ALA A 22 -2.70 1.59 21.27
CA ALA A 22 -1.92 1.01 22.36
C ALA A 22 -0.87 2.00 22.87
N LEU A 23 -0.44 1.77 24.11
CA LEU A 23 0.62 2.51 24.78
C LEU A 23 1.78 1.57 25.03
N SER A 24 3.00 2.09 24.89
CA SER A 24 4.23 1.38 25.27
C SER A 24 4.63 1.78 26.68
N ASP A 25 5.27 0.85 27.40
CA ASP A 25 5.90 1.12 28.70
C ASP A 25 7.00 2.20 28.59
N ASP A 26 7.60 2.31 27.40
CA ASP A 26 8.69 3.25 27.08
C ASP A 26 8.22 4.69 26.79
N GLN A 27 7.00 5.06 27.21
CA GLN A 27 6.38 6.36 26.93
C GLN A 27 6.25 6.66 25.42
N GLY A 28 5.66 5.73 24.68
CA GLY A 28 5.23 5.96 23.31
C GLY A 28 3.84 5.40 23.07
N VAL A 29 3.30 5.70 21.90
CA VAL A 29 1.99 5.21 21.48
C VAL A 29 2.11 4.48 20.17
N PHE A 30 1.36 3.39 20.03
CA PHE A 30 1.13 2.75 18.75
C PHE A 30 -0.17 3.27 18.18
N ALA A 31 -0.07 3.83 16.98
CA ALA A 31 -1.20 4.36 16.23
C ALA A 31 -1.32 3.64 14.89
N TYR A 32 -2.54 3.34 14.46
CA TYR A 32 -2.79 2.82 13.12
C TYR A 32 -3.23 3.96 12.20
N GLN A 33 -2.92 3.86 10.91
CA GLN A 33 -3.31 4.90 9.95
C GLN A 33 -4.82 4.86 9.70
N GLY A 34 -5.52 5.97 9.94
CA GLY A 34 -6.96 6.14 9.77
C GLY A 34 -7.74 6.41 11.07
N LEU A 35 -9.05 6.62 10.95
CA LEU A 35 -10.00 6.86 12.05
C LEU A 35 -10.66 5.56 12.54
N LYS A 36 -11.06 5.50 13.82
CA LYS A 36 -11.84 4.38 14.40
C LYS A 36 -13.33 4.71 14.46
N PRO A 37 -14.24 3.75 14.19
CA PRO A 37 -14.10 2.58 13.36
C PRO A 37 -14.72 2.82 11.98
N TYR A 38 -13.99 2.46 10.92
CA TYR A 38 -14.66 1.94 9.72
C TYR A 38 -15.52 0.73 10.13
N SER A 39 -16.69 0.56 9.50
CA SER A 39 -17.50 -0.66 9.58
C SER A 39 -16.77 -1.94 9.16
N THR A 40 -15.57 -1.81 8.58
CA THR A 40 -14.71 -2.89 8.09
C THR A 40 -13.48 -3.16 8.98
N PHE A 41 -13.32 -2.45 10.11
CA PHE A 41 -12.27 -2.77 11.09
C PHE A 41 -12.62 -4.08 11.79
N VAL A 42 -12.11 -5.18 11.26
CA VAL A 42 -12.11 -6.48 11.93
C VAL A 42 -10.73 -6.64 12.57
N TYR A 43 -10.67 -6.53 13.90
CA TYR A 43 -9.48 -6.91 14.64
C TYR A 43 -9.19 -8.38 14.35
N ASN A 44 -8.04 -8.65 13.75
CA ASN A 44 -7.57 -10.00 13.47
C ASN A 44 -6.19 -10.15 14.13
N GLU A 45 -6.12 -11.04 15.10
CA GLU A 45 -4.92 -11.36 15.89
C GLU A 45 -3.78 -11.88 14.98
N ASN A 46 -4.14 -12.51 13.86
CA ASN A 46 -3.22 -13.09 12.89
C ASN A 46 -2.83 -12.13 11.75
N ARG A 47 -3.37 -10.90 11.71
CA ARG A 47 -2.94 -9.89 10.72
C ARG A 47 -1.63 -9.23 11.19
N ILE A 48 -0.52 -9.71 10.61
CA ILE A 48 0.84 -9.20 10.82
C ILE A 48 1.03 -7.82 10.13
N ASN A 49 0.34 -7.57 9.02
CA ASN A 49 0.40 -6.30 8.29
C ASN A 49 -0.58 -5.27 8.88
N ARG A 50 -0.20 -4.63 9.98
CA ARG A 50 -0.91 -3.45 10.49
C ARG A 50 -0.13 -2.22 10.05
N ASN A 51 -0.75 -1.33 9.26
CA ASN A 51 -0.17 -0.03 8.92
C ASN A 51 -0.11 0.85 10.18
N VAL A 52 0.90 0.57 11.01
CA VAL A 52 1.06 1.03 12.38
C VAL A 52 2.34 1.83 12.50
N SER A 53 2.26 2.90 13.26
CA SER A 53 3.39 3.75 13.64
C SER A 53 3.57 3.72 15.15
N TYR A 54 4.82 3.57 15.58
CA TYR A 54 5.23 4.05 16.89
C TYR A 54 5.45 5.56 16.81
N ILE A 55 4.89 6.31 17.76
CA ILE A 55 5.03 7.77 17.92
C ILE A 55 5.45 8.00 19.37
N SER A 56 6.47 8.82 19.61
CA SER A 56 6.88 9.13 20.98
C SER A 56 5.73 9.85 21.71
N LEU A 57 5.62 9.71 23.03
CA LEU A 57 4.52 10.32 23.78
C LEU A 57 4.48 11.84 23.59
N GLN A 58 5.64 12.50 23.58
CA GLN A 58 5.72 13.94 23.34
C GLN A 58 5.18 14.31 21.95
N GLU A 59 5.66 13.64 20.88
CA GLU A 59 5.17 13.89 19.53
C GLU A 59 3.68 13.61 19.41
N ALA A 60 3.20 12.54 20.04
CA ALA A 60 1.79 12.17 20.01
C ALA A 60 0.92 13.27 20.61
N LEU A 61 1.27 13.77 21.80
CA LEU A 61 0.54 14.83 22.50
C LEU A 61 0.48 16.13 21.70
N GLU A 62 1.56 16.49 21.01
CA GLU A 62 1.63 17.67 20.13
C GLU A 62 0.78 17.51 18.86
N CYS A 63 0.55 16.28 18.42
CA CYS A 63 -0.16 15.97 17.18
C CYS A 63 -1.65 15.62 17.38
N ILE A 64 -2.17 15.58 18.61
CA ILE A 64 -3.59 15.27 18.88
C ILE A 64 -4.48 16.31 18.20
N VAL A 65 -5.49 15.81 17.49
CA VAL A 65 -6.52 16.61 16.81
C VAL A 65 -7.90 16.21 17.32
N ASP A 66 -8.72 17.21 17.62
CA ASP A 66 -10.10 17.01 18.10
C ASP A 66 -11.12 17.59 17.10
N GLY A 67 -12.31 16.98 17.05
CA GLY A 67 -13.50 17.52 16.38
C GLY A 67 -13.29 17.96 14.93
N ASP A 68 -13.69 19.20 14.63
CA ASP A 68 -13.70 19.78 13.27
C ASP A 68 -12.31 19.80 12.59
N LYS A 69 -11.23 19.78 13.37
CA LYS A 69 -9.86 19.73 12.81
C LYS A 69 -9.56 18.41 12.12
N ILE A 70 -10.23 17.33 12.51
CA ILE A 70 -10.07 16.00 11.90
C ILE A 70 -10.46 16.06 10.42
N GLU A 71 -11.59 16.70 10.10
CA GLU A 71 -12.04 16.82 8.71
C GLU A 71 -11.05 17.60 7.84
N ASP A 72 -10.46 18.67 8.39
CA ASP A 72 -9.45 19.45 7.69
C ASP A 72 -8.15 18.66 7.50
N CYS A 73 -7.75 17.83 8.48
CA CYS A 73 -6.65 16.89 8.31
C CYS A 73 -6.93 15.88 7.19
N ILE A 74 -8.13 15.30 7.11
CA ILE A 74 -8.52 14.39 6.02
C ILE A 74 -8.49 15.12 4.67
N LYS A 75 -8.98 16.36 4.59
CA LYS A 75 -8.90 17.16 3.35
C LYS A 75 -7.44 17.38 2.94
N ASN A 76 -6.56 17.64 3.91
CA ASN A 76 -5.13 17.81 3.67
C ASN A 76 -4.46 16.50 3.20
N GLU A 77 -4.85 15.34 3.74
CA GLU A 77 -4.40 14.04 3.26
C GLU A 77 -4.78 13.82 1.80
N LYS A 78 -6.05 14.03 1.45
CA LYS A 78 -6.53 13.89 0.06
C LYS A 78 -5.80 14.83 -0.89
N LYS A 79 -5.54 16.07 -0.43
CA LYS A 79 -4.75 17.04 -1.19
C LYS A 79 -3.28 16.61 -1.35
N ALA A 80 -2.70 15.96 -0.34
CA ALA A 80 -1.34 15.43 -0.43
C ALA A 80 -1.28 14.22 -1.40
N GLU A 81 -2.29 13.36 -1.36
CA GLU A 81 -2.42 12.20 -2.26
C GLU A 81 -2.69 12.60 -3.71
N SER A 82 -3.37 13.72 -3.96
CA SER A 82 -3.62 14.19 -5.32
C SER A 82 -2.42 14.86 -5.98
N LYS A 83 -1.39 15.24 -5.21
CA LYS A 83 -0.15 15.82 -5.77
C LYS A 83 0.49 14.84 -6.75
N LYS A 84 0.99 15.37 -7.86
CA LYS A 84 1.79 14.61 -8.83
C LYS A 84 3.18 14.34 -8.26
N LEU A 85 3.75 13.18 -8.59
CA LEU A 85 5.16 12.92 -8.36
C LEU A 85 5.95 13.91 -9.23
N ASN A 86 6.84 14.68 -8.61
CA ASN A 86 7.73 15.60 -9.31
C ASN A 86 9.19 15.20 -9.05
N LYS A 87 10.10 15.75 -9.86
CA LYS A 87 11.53 15.39 -9.80
C LYS A 87 12.13 15.57 -8.41
N LYS A 88 11.81 16.67 -7.71
CA LYS A 88 12.31 16.92 -6.35
C LYS A 88 11.88 15.80 -5.37
N MET A 89 10.61 15.41 -5.41
CA MET A 89 10.09 14.33 -4.56
C MET A 89 10.68 12.97 -4.91
N ALA A 90 10.85 12.68 -6.21
CA ALA A 90 11.49 11.45 -6.67
C ALA A 90 12.95 11.37 -6.19
N VAL A 91 13.70 12.47 -6.30
CA VAL A 91 15.08 12.58 -5.79
C VAL A 91 15.12 12.37 -4.28
N ASP A 92 14.24 13.03 -3.53
CA ASP A 92 14.22 12.91 -2.07
C ASP A 92 13.89 11.48 -1.63
N PHE A 93 12.90 10.83 -2.27
CA PHE A 93 12.52 9.45 -1.99
C PHE A 93 13.64 8.45 -2.34
N LEU A 94 14.22 8.54 -3.53
CA LEU A 94 15.29 7.62 -3.96
C LEU A 94 16.58 7.81 -3.13
N ALA A 95 16.90 9.03 -2.71
CA ALA A 95 18.00 9.28 -1.79
C ALA A 95 17.74 8.64 -0.41
N TYR A 96 16.51 8.78 0.11
CA TYR A 96 16.09 8.11 1.35
C TYR A 96 16.21 6.58 1.25
N LEU A 97 15.70 6.01 0.15
CA LEU A 97 15.65 4.56 -0.04
C LEU A 97 17.05 3.95 -0.22
N THR A 98 17.90 4.58 -1.02
CA THR A 98 19.17 4.00 -1.45
C THR A 98 20.37 4.45 -0.62
N GLY A 99 20.19 5.43 0.28
CA GLY A 99 21.27 6.01 1.07
C GLY A 99 22.23 6.93 0.30
N HIS A 100 22.01 7.16 -1.00
CA HIS A 100 22.83 8.06 -1.80
C HIS A 100 22.53 9.54 -1.51
N THR A 101 23.47 10.41 -1.87
CA THR A 101 23.25 11.85 -1.75
C THR A 101 22.20 12.33 -2.75
N LYS A 102 21.41 13.33 -2.37
CA LYS A 102 20.43 13.96 -3.28
C LYS A 102 21.08 14.49 -4.56
N SER A 103 22.32 14.99 -4.47
CA SER A 103 23.07 15.48 -5.62
C SER A 103 23.32 14.36 -6.65
N LYS A 104 23.80 13.20 -6.18
CA LYS A 104 24.03 12.00 -7.01
C LYS A 104 22.74 11.54 -7.69
N ILE A 105 21.65 11.41 -6.94
CA ILE A 105 20.36 11.00 -7.50
C ILE A 105 19.88 12.04 -8.53
N ASN A 106 19.95 13.33 -8.22
CA ASN A 106 19.47 14.40 -9.09
C ASN A 106 20.21 14.49 -10.43
N SER A 107 21.50 14.13 -10.46
CA SER A 107 22.30 14.11 -11.69
C SER A 107 21.99 12.93 -12.61
N GLU A 108 21.48 11.82 -12.07
CA GLU A 108 21.33 10.56 -12.80
C GLU A 108 19.87 10.17 -13.07
N ILE A 109 18.93 10.75 -12.32
CA ILE A 109 17.50 10.49 -12.49
C ILE A 109 16.99 11.10 -13.81
N GLN A 110 16.24 10.31 -14.55
CA GLN A 110 15.60 10.67 -15.81
C GLN A 110 14.09 10.61 -15.66
N GLU A 111 13.37 11.48 -16.36
CA GLU A 111 11.91 11.49 -16.37
C GLU A 111 11.39 10.66 -17.55
N ASN A 112 10.43 9.77 -17.29
CA ASN A 112 9.82 8.88 -18.28
C ASN A 112 8.51 9.49 -18.81
N TYR A 113 8.09 9.07 -20.01
CA TYR A 113 6.92 9.61 -20.73
C TYR A 113 5.58 9.59 -19.96
N ASN A 114 5.46 8.78 -18.91
CA ASN A 114 4.24 8.66 -18.10
C ASN A 114 4.30 9.44 -16.77
N GLY A 115 5.21 10.41 -16.63
CA GLY A 115 5.41 11.16 -15.38
C GLY A 115 6.03 10.33 -14.25
N GLY A 116 6.69 9.23 -14.63
CA GLY A 116 7.55 8.43 -13.77
C GLY A 116 9.01 8.89 -13.86
N PHE A 117 9.86 8.31 -13.04
CA PHE A 117 11.29 8.59 -12.98
C PHE A 117 12.07 7.29 -12.99
N GLN A 118 13.14 7.25 -13.77
CA GLN A 118 14.07 6.13 -13.82
C GLN A 118 15.45 6.55 -13.33
N ILE A 119 16.15 5.66 -12.64
CA ILE A 119 17.56 5.84 -12.31
C ILE A 119 18.29 4.49 -12.40
N VAL A 120 19.55 4.52 -12.79
CA VAL A 120 20.43 3.33 -12.79
C VAL A 120 21.57 3.59 -11.82
N LEU A 121 21.69 2.76 -10.79
CA LEU A 121 22.72 2.85 -9.76
C LEU A 121 23.54 1.55 -9.75
N GLY A 122 24.68 1.56 -10.44
CA GLY A 122 25.48 0.35 -10.65
C GLY A 122 24.73 -0.64 -11.54
N GLU A 123 24.49 -1.85 -11.02
CA GLU A 123 23.79 -2.93 -11.74
C GLU A 123 22.26 -2.92 -11.53
N VAL A 124 21.75 -2.01 -10.69
CA VAL A 124 20.31 -1.93 -10.37
C VAL A 124 19.68 -0.76 -11.11
N SER A 125 18.62 -1.04 -11.87
CA SER A 125 17.75 0.00 -12.40
C SER A 125 16.50 0.11 -11.54
N TYR A 126 16.08 1.33 -11.23
CA TYR A 126 14.87 1.65 -10.50
C TYR A 126 13.92 2.45 -11.38
N ASP A 127 12.68 1.99 -11.49
CA ASP A 127 11.58 2.71 -12.12
C ASP A 127 10.57 3.11 -11.04
N LEU A 128 10.32 4.41 -10.91
CA LEU A 128 9.46 5.00 -9.89
C LEU A 128 8.30 5.74 -10.54
N TRP A 129 7.06 5.45 -10.15
CA TRP A 129 5.92 6.24 -10.57
C TRP A 129 4.88 6.33 -9.45
N LYS A 130 3.87 7.16 -9.68
CA LYS A 130 2.78 7.34 -8.74
C LYS A 130 1.44 6.96 -9.36
N LYS A 131 0.67 6.16 -8.65
CA LYS A 131 -0.72 5.80 -8.96
C LYS A 131 -1.52 5.81 -7.66
N GLU A 132 -2.74 6.37 -7.68
CA GLU A 132 -3.68 6.30 -6.54
C GLU A 132 -3.11 6.70 -5.16
N GLY A 133 -2.28 7.75 -5.12
CA GLY A 133 -1.68 8.20 -3.85
C GLY A 133 -0.58 7.28 -3.31
N ARG A 134 -0.09 6.34 -4.12
CA ARG A 134 1.00 5.40 -3.83
C ARG A 134 2.17 5.57 -4.78
N LEU A 135 3.37 5.37 -4.25
CA LEU A 135 4.61 5.26 -5.01
C LEU A 135 4.83 3.80 -5.34
N HIS A 136 4.95 3.50 -6.62
CA HIS A 136 5.33 2.20 -7.11
C HIS A 136 6.78 2.27 -7.54
N LEU A 137 7.60 1.40 -6.97
CA LEU A 137 9.00 1.25 -7.30
C LEU A 137 9.20 -0.15 -7.85
N HIS A 138 9.63 -0.24 -9.09
CA HIS A 138 10.21 -1.47 -9.62
C HIS A 138 11.72 -1.34 -9.59
N HIS A 139 12.39 -2.43 -9.21
CA HIS A 139 13.83 -2.55 -9.42
C HIS A 139 14.13 -3.81 -10.22
N ASN A 140 15.10 -3.68 -11.11
CA ASN A 140 15.55 -4.75 -11.99
C ASN A 140 16.99 -5.10 -11.60
N LEU A 141 17.20 -6.34 -11.18
CA LEU A 141 18.52 -6.94 -10.94
C LEU A 141 18.61 -8.23 -11.75
N HIS A 142 19.56 -8.33 -12.69
CA HIS A 142 19.82 -9.54 -13.49
C HIS A 142 18.55 -10.23 -14.06
N GLN A 143 17.69 -9.47 -14.75
CA GLN A 143 16.41 -9.95 -15.32
C GLN A 143 15.32 -10.36 -14.32
N HIS A 144 15.54 -10.19 -13.02
CA HIS A 144 14.50 -10.28 -12.01
C HIS A 144 13.95 -8.90 -11.70
N ALA A 145 12.69 -8.68 -12.07
CA ALA A 145 11.93 -7.49 -11.73
C ALA A 145 11.21 -7.72 -10.40
N MET A 146 11.48 -6.87 -9.41
CA MET A 146 10.77 -6.86 -8.14
C MET A 146 10.10 -5.50 -7.94
N GLY A 147 8.85 -5.53 -7.50
CA GLY A 147 8.06 -4.34 -7.21
C GLY A 147 7.87 -4.15 -5.71
N ALA A 148 7.85 -2.89 -5.27
CA ALA A 148 7.42 -2.48 -3.95
C ALA A 148 6.56 -1.21 -4.03
N THR A 149 5.61 -1.07 -3.12
CA THR A 149 4.68 0.05 -3.04
C THR A 149 4.86 0.78 -1.72
N PHE A 150 4.85 2.11 -1.77
CA PHE A 150 5.04 2.97 -0.62
C PHE A 150 3.93 4.01 -0.55
N ASP A 151 3.57 4.42 0.65
CA ASP A 151 2.71 5.58 0.86
C ASP A 151 3.42 6.85 0.36
N PHE A 152 2.75 7.64 -0.48
CA PHE A 152 3.39 8.78 -1.15
C PHE A 152 3.82 9.91 -0.20
N VAL A 153 3.18 10.00 0.97
CA VAL A 153 3.40 11.10 1.92
C VAL A 153 4.43 10.69 2.98
N THR A 154 4.32 9.47 3.49
CA THR A 154 5.16 8.96 4.59
C THR A 154 6.33 8.11 4.13
N TRP A 155 6.33 7.68 2.87
CA TRP A 155 7.31 6.76 2.26
C TRP A 155 7.44 5.41 2.97
N ARG A 156 6.48 5.06 3.82
CA ARG A 156 6.42 3.74 4.45
C ARG A 156 5.95 2.71 3.42
N HIS A 157 6.54 1.52 3.48
CA HIS A 157 6.10 0.38 2.69
C HIS A 157 4.63 0.05 2.99
N ASP A 158 3.83 -0.13 1.94
CA ASP A 158 2.39 -0.41 2.03
C ASP A 158 2.10 -1.83 1.51
N SER A 159 2.51 -2.82 2.29
CA SER A 159 2.29 -4.25 2.01
C SER A 159 0.81 -4.62 1.91
N ILE A 160 -0.07 -3.90 2.63
CA ILE A 160 -1.52 -4.12 2.59
C ILE A 160 -2.07 -3.74 1.22
N TYR A 161 -1.64 -2.60 0.68
CA TYR A 161 -2.01 -2.19 -0.67
C TYR A 161 -1.52 -3.20 -1.70
N GLU A 162 -0.26 -3.65 -1.62
CA GLU A 162 0.29 -4.67 -2.53
C GLU A 162 -0.51 -5.98 -2.49
N GLU A 163 -0.88 -6.44 -1.30
CA GLU A 163 -1.66 -7.66 -1.13
C GLU A 163 -3.06 -7.49 -1.73
N ARG A 164 -3.71 -6.33 -1.52
CA ARG A 164 -5.02 -6.03 -2.12
C ARG A 164 -4.97 -5.99 -3.65
N GLU A 165 -3.97 -5.32 -4.22
CA GLU A 165 -3.78 -5.29 -5.68
C GLU A 165 -3.54 -6.69 -6.24
N ARG A 166 -2.72 -7.50 -5.55
CA ARG A 166 -2.44 -8.89 -5.95
C ARG A 166 -3.70 -9.74 -5.92
N GLU A 167 -4.50 -9.63 -4.88
CA GLU A 167 -5.77 -10.35 -4.76
C GLU A 167 -6.81 -9.86 -5.77
N ALA A 168 -6.87 -8.56 -6.06
CA ALA A 168 -7.72 -8.01 -7.11
C ALA A 168 -7.34 -8.55 -8.49
N LEU A 169 -6.05 -8.54 -8.83
CA LEU A 169 -5.54 -9.07 -10.09
C LEU A 169 -5.80 -10.57 -10.22
N LYS A 170 -5.59 -11.35 -9.15
CA LYS A 170 -5.93 -12.78 -9.15
C LYS A 170 -7.41 -13.00 -9.47
N LYS A 171 -8.31 -12.24 -8.85
CA LYS A 171 -9.75 -12.33 -9.12
C LYS A 171 -10.08 -11.96 -10.56
N GLU A 172 -9.45 -10.93 -11.11
CA GLU A 172 -9.64 -10.53 -12.51
C GLU A 172 -9.17 -11.63 -13.48
N ILE A 173 -8.00 -12.22 -13.26
CA ILE A 173 -7.48 -13.33 -14.08
C ILE A 173 -8.43 -14.54 -14.02
N ILE A 174 -8.87 -14.91 -12.81
CA ILE A 174 -9.80 -16.01 -12.61
C ILE A 174 -11.12 -15.72 -13.33
N GLN A 175 -11.67 -14.51 -13.20
CA GLN A 175 -12.89 -14.11 -13.88
C GLN A 175 -12.75 -14.13 -15.40
N GLY A 176 -11.66 -13.58 -15.94
CA GLY A 176 -11.39 -13.61 -17.38
C GLY A 176 -11.26 -15.04 -17.92
N HIS A 177 -10.68 -15.95 -17.14
CA HIS A 177 -10.62 -17.37 -17.49
C HIS A 177 -12.02 -18.03 -17.46
N TYR A 178 -12.85 -17.71 -16.46
CA TYR A 178 -14.25 -18.16 -16.41
C TYR A 178 -15.04 -17.69 -17.63
N ASP A 179 -14.93 -16.41 -17.99
CA ASP A 179 -15.66 -15.82 -19.11
C ASP A 179 -15.22 -16.47 -20.44
N TRP A 180 -13.92 -16.71 -20.61
CA TRP A 180 -13.38 -17.43 -21.77
C TRP A 180 -13.91 -18.86 -21.85
N LEU A 181 -13.88 -19.62 -20.76
CA LEU A 181 -14.40 -20.99 -20.75
C LEU A 181 -15.92 -21.05 -20.99
N HIS A 182 -16.69 -20.11 -20.43
CA HIS A 182 -18.13 -19.99 -20.70
C HIS A 182 -18.41 -19.70 -22.19
N SER A 183 -17.58 -18.86 -22.83
CA SER A 183 -17.70 -18.58 -24.26
C SER A 183 -17.47 -19.81 -25.14
N LEU A 184 -16.62 -20.74 -24.70
CA LEU A 184 -16.36 -22.02 -25.39
C LEU A 184 -17.45 -23.07 -25.14
N ALA A 185 -18.04 -23.10 -23.95
CA ALA A 185 -19.09 -24.05 -23.57
C ALA A 185 -20.45 -23.75 -24.23
N ASN A 186 -20.69 -22.54 -24.71
CA ASN A 186 -21.90 -22.18 -25.46
C ASN A 186 -21.98 -22.83 -26.87
N GLY A 187 -21.03 -23.70 -27.23
CA GLY A 187 -21.01 -24.46 -28.48
C GLY A 187 -21.35 -25.96 -28.37
N ASP A 188 -21.35 -26.59 -27.18
CA ASP A 188 -21.55 -28.05 -27.08
C ASP A 188 -21.94 -28.53 -25.65
N GLU A 189 -23.06 -29.26 -25.51
CA GLU A 189 -23.66 -29.64 -24.22
C GLU A 189 -22.77 -30.61 -23.39
N GLY A 190 -21.91 -31.40 -24.03
CA GLY A 190 -20.98 -32.31 -23.35
C GLY A 190 -19.89 -31.59 -22.54
N HIS A 191 -19.51 -30.37 -22.96
CA HIS A 191 -18.50 -29.56 -22.27
C HIS A 191 -19.03 -28.88 -21.00
N LYS A 192 -20.34 -28.71 -20.88
CA LYS A 192 -20.99 -28.01 -19.76
C LYS A 192 -20.89 -28.77 -18.42
N LYS A 193 -20.91 -30.10 -18.46
CA LYS A 193 -20.86 -30.95 -17.26
C LYS A 193 -19.45 -31.06 -16.65
N LEU A 194 -18.43 -31.24 -17.50
CA LEU A 194 -17.01 -31.18 -17.13
C LEU A 194 -16.60 -29.77 -16.64
N PHE A 195 -17.27 -28.75 -17.17
CA PHE A 195 -17.10 -27.36 -16.79
C PHE A 195 -17.62 -27.10 -15.36
N ASP A 196 -18.85 -27.50 -15.03
CA ASP A 196 -19.42 -27.30 -13.69
C ASP A 196 -18.63 -28.03 -12.57
N GLU A 197 -18.05 -29.20 -12.86
CA GLU A 197 -17.19 -29.94 -11.92
C GLU A 197 -15.86 -29.21 -11.67
N LYS A 198 -15.21 -28.64 -12.70
CA LYS A 198 -13.98 -27.85 -12.54
C LYS A 198 -14.22 -26.51 -11.85
N ILE A 199 -15.35 -25.83 -12.11
CA ILE A 199 -15.72 -24.57 -11.44
C ILE A 199 -15.87 -24.78 -9.93
N THR A 200 -16.49 -25.88 -9.52
CA THR A 200 -16.69 -26.19 -8.10
C THR A 200 -15.37 -26.37 -7.37
N SER A 201 -14.42 -27.11 -7.96
CA SER A 201 -13.08 -27.30 -7.40
C SER A 201 -12.26 -26.00 -7.28
N ILE A 202 -12.36 -25.08 -8.26
CA ILE A 202 -11.68 -23.78 -8.19
C ILE A 202 -12.29 -22.89 -7.08
N LYS A 203 -13.61 -22.89 -6.92
CA LYS A 203 -14.30 -22.11 -5.87
C LYS A 203 -14.03 -22.64 -4.46
N GLU A 204 -13.80 -23.95 -4.33
CA GLU A 204 -13.48 -24.61 -3.06
C GLU A 204 -11.97 -24.59 -2.74
N GLY A 205 -11.13 -24.03 -3.64
CA GLY A 205 -9.69 -23.90 -3.42
C GLY A 205 -8.91 -25.21 -3.51
N THR A 206 -9.47 -26.24 -4.15
CA THR A 206 -8.87 -27.59 -4.22
C THR A 206 -8.05 -27.83 -5.49
N PHE A 207 -7.90 -26.82 -6.36
CA PHE A 207 -7.22 -26.98 -7.66
C PHE A 207 -5.67 -26.98 -7.60
N TYR A 208 -5.09 -26.96 -6.40
CA TYR A 208 -3.65 -27.14 -6.21
C TYR A 208 -3.40 -28.46 -5.50
N ASP A 209 -3.52 -29.56 -6.24
CA ASP A 209 -2.74 -30.79 -6.01
C ASP A 209 -3.09 -31.72 -7.17
N GLU A 210 -2.32 -31.63 -8.26
CA GLU A 210 -1.81 -32.80 -9.01
C GLU A 210 -0.98 -32.35 -10.22
N GLN A 211 0.34 -32.53 -10.04
CA GLN A 211 1.44 -32.77 -11.01
C GLN A 211 1.78 -31.72 -12.07
#